data_AF-A0A3M1HXV3-F1
#
_entry.id   AF-A0A3M1HXV3-F1
#
_cell.length_a   1.000
_cell.length_b   1.000
_cell.length_c   1.000
_cell.angle_alpha   90.00
_cell.angle_beta   90.00
_cell.angle_gamma   90.00
#
_symmetry.space_group_name_H-M   'P 1'
#
loop_
_entity.id
_entity.type
_entity.pdbx_description
1 polymer ?
#
loop_
_entity_poly.entity_id
_entity_poly.type
_entity_poly.pdbx_seq_one_letter_code
_entity_poly.pdbx_strand_id
1 'polypeptide(L)'
;MTQTRTQSVGTAGQIAERAPTRDPARTAWIVLLSAFAVFCILAVTVPWGIYRYVRTATAGRMATVEPISSSGGTVLAEFAGVTRPVAGPIDIPEGGRIVTDEQSAAFVQFFEGSNLRLAANTEVMLRRMRAPRWRWSRASDTLIVEVQRGRITLGAANAVGVPLHYEVRSPHMTALLGEGSYRVDVSAEETQVVVYEKSYGGTEQARVQAAGKTVQLGPGQRTQVVAGQPPSAPVGAVENLVEDSYFARPLGEVWKPFHDQGLDGDDGVEGQVSIIEVEGRRAIQFLRQGSKDNSADVGIVQRIDETLPDLTTSLTLQADLKIVDQELEGGGVKSTEYPVVFRLKYKDAQGNEHVWYHGFYYKPGNLMENGEQVPQDQWRTYDSGNLLDPETGLNPPPARIVSVEVLASGHDYWSMVSYVRLLVD
;
A
#
# COMPACT_ATOMS: atom_id res chain seq x y z
N MET A 1 -100.21 -37.88 89.19
CA MET A 1 -99.79 -39.13 88.50
C MET A 1 -98.42 -38.86 87.91
N THR A 2 -97.35 -39.28 88.59
CA THR A 2 -96.65 -40.57 88.39
C THR A 2 -95.37 -40.31 87.58
N GLN A 3 -94.22 -40.42 88.28
CA GLN A 3 -92.86 -40.85 87.88
C GLN A 3 -92.37 -40.56 86.44
N THR A 4 -91.10 -40.27 86.15
CA THR A 4 -89.88 -41.03 86.52
C THR A 4 -88.67 -40.32 85.87
N ARG A 5 -87.50 -40.29 86.55
CA ARG A 5 -86.11 -40.55 86.05
C ARG A 5 -85.66 -39.86 84.74
N THR A 6 -84.48 -39.23 84.62
CA THR A 6 -83.14 -39.83 84.80
C THR A 6 -82.07 -38.73 84.62
N GLN A 7 -80.99 -38.79 85.41
CA GLN A 7 -79.74 -38.03 85.21
C GLN A 7 -78.98 -38.49 83.95
N SER A 8 -78.21 -37.60 83.31
CA SER A 8 -76.86 -37.94 82.86
C SER A 8 -75.98 -36.70 82.66
N VAL A 9 -74.85 -36.71 83.35
CA VAL A 9 -73.67 -35.85 83.15
C VAL A 9 -73.05 -36.14 81.78
N GLY A 10 -72.59 -35.10 81.08
CA GLY A 10 -71.86 -35.22 79.81
C GLY A 10 -70.86 -34.10 79.62
N THR A 11 -69.63 -34.36 80.03
CA THR A 11 -68.42 -33.56 79.77
C THR A 11 -67.97 -33.74 78.33
N ALA A 12 -67.77 -32.65 77.59
CA ALA A 12 -66.94 -32.60 76.37
C ALA A 12 -66.61 -31.11 76.13
N GLY A 13 -65.38 -30.63 76.31
CA GLY A 13 -64.18 -31.11 75.64
C GLY A 13 -63.92 -30.19 74.45
N GLN A 14 -63.39 -28.99 74.72
CA GLN A 14 -62.97 -28.02 73.70
C GLN A 14 -61.89 -28.64 72.81
N ILE A 15 -62.17 -28.72 71.50
CA ILE A 15 -61.18 -29.04 70.48
C ILE A 15 -60.44 -27.73 70.17
N ALA A 16 -59.24 -27.58 70.71
CA ALA A 16 -58.33 -26.49 70.36
C ALA A 16 -57.65 -26.80 69.01
N GLU A 17 -57.85 -25.92 68.06
CA GLU A 17 -57.20 -25.90 66.75
C GLU A 17 -55.68 -25.69 66.93
N ARG A 18 -54.87 -26.73 66.67
CA ARG A 18 -53.39 -26.63 66.69
C ARG A 18 -52.92 -25.93 65.42
N ALA A 19 -52.54 -24.66 65.54
CA ALA A 19 -51.76 -23.98 64.51
C ALA A 19 -50.43 -24.72 64.25
N PRO A 20 -49.98 -24.86 62.98
CA PRO A 20 -48.75 -25.58 62.66
C PRO A 20 -47.53 -24.85 63.25
N THR A 21 -46.82 -25.52 64.15
CA THR A 21 -45.54 -25.03 64.68
C THR A 21 -44.49 -25.10 63.57
N ARG A 22 -44.14 -23.96 62.97
CA ARG A 22 -42.94 -23.84 62.12
C ARG A 22 -41.73 -24.28 62.95
N ASP A 23 -40.99 -25.27 62.47
CA ASP A 23 -39.72 -25.69 63.08
C ASP A 23 -38.70 -24.55 62.86
N PRO A 24 -38.33 -23.80 63.92
CA PRO A 24 -37.42 -22.67 63.80
C PRO A 24 -36.04 -23.12 63.33
N ALA A 25 -35.63 -24.36 63.60
CA ALA A 25 -34.34 -24.89 63.18
C ALA A 25 -34.26 -25.07 61.66
N ARG A 26 -35.30 -25.60 61.01
CA ARG A 26 -35.35 -25.72 59.53
C ARG A 26 -35.32 -24.36 58.86
N THR A 27 -36.04 -23.39 59.42
CA THR A 27 -36.08 -22.02 58.89
C THR A 27 -34.69 -21.36 59.02
N ALA A 28 -34.00 -21.55 60.15
CA ALA A 28 -32.65 -21.06 60.37
C ALA A 28 -31.63 -21.67 59.39
N TRP A 29 -31.69 -22.99 59.14
CA TRP A 29 -30.81 -23.65 58.18
C TRP A 29 -31.05 -23.19 56.73
N ILE A 30 -32.30 -22.98 56.32
CA ILE A 30 -32.61 -22.43 54.99
C ILE A 30 -32.03 -21.02 54.85
N VAL A 31 -32.23 -20.17 55.85
CA VAL A 31 -31.68 -18.80 55.84
C VAL A 31 -30.14 -18.83 55.79
N LEU A 32 -29.50 -19.67 56.60
CA LEU A 32 -28.03 -19.79 56.62
C LEU A 32 -27.48 -20.28 55.27
N LEU A 33 -28.06 -21.34 54.71
CA LEU A 33 -27.64 -21.90 53.42
C LEU A 33 -27.90 -20.93 52.28
N SER A 34 -29.01 -20.21 52.29
CA SER A 34 -29.31 -19.19 51.26
C SER A 34 -28.35 -18.01 51.35
N ALA A 35 -28.06 -17.51 52.55
CA ALA A 35 -27.09 -16.45 52.76
C ALA A 35 -25.68 -16.89 52.33
N PHE A 36 -25.28 -18.12 52.67
CA PHE A 36 -24.00 -18.70 52.24
C PHE A 36 -23.92 -18.85 50.72
N ALA A 37 -24.97 -19.35 50.07
CA ALA A 37 -25.04 -19.46 48.62
C ALA A 37 -24.92 -18.08 47.94
N VAL A 38 -25.65 -17.07 48.44
CA VAL A 38 -25.56 -15.69 47.94
C VAL A 38 -24.14 -15.14 48.13
N PHE A 39 -23.52 -15.38 49.27
CA PHE A 39 -22.14 -14.98 49.53
C PHE A 39 -21.17 -15.64 48.54
N CYS A 40 -21.26 -16.96 48.33
CA CYS A 40 -20.43 -17.68 47.37
C CYS A 40 -20.62 -17.18 45.93
N ILE A 41 -21.87 -16.91 45.52
CA ILE A 41 -22.16 -16.35 44.20
C ILE A 41 -21.48 -14.98 44.08
N LEU A 42 -21.68 -14.07 45.03
CA LEU A 42 -21.07 -12.74 44.99
C LEU A 42 -19.54 -12.78 45.00
N ALA A 43 -18.95 -13.66 45.82
CA ALA A 43 -17.50 -13.85 45.92
C ALA A 43 -16.88 -14.34 44.60
N VAL A 44 -17.65 -14.99 43.73
CA VAL A 44 -17.19 -15.43 42.39
C VAL A 44 -17.55 -14.42 41.31
N THR A 45 -18.81 -13.96 41.26
CA THR A 45 -19.31 -13.13 40.16
C THR A 45 -18.73 -11.73 40.18
N VAL A 46 -18.47 -11.15 41.35
CA VAL A 46 -17.93 -9.78 41.46
C VAL A 46 -16.47 -9.75 40.98
N PRO A 47 -15.53 -10.57 41.49
CA PRO A 47 -14.15 -10.56 40.98
C PRO A 47 -14.07 -10.97 39.51
N TRP A 48 -14.86 -11.96 39.08
CA TRP A 48 -14.91 -12.37 37.69
C TRP A 48 -15.45 -11.25 36.77
N GLY A 49 -16.50 -10.56 37.20
CA GLY A 49 -17.07 -9.41 36.49
C GLY A 49 -16.10 -8.25 36.38
N ILE A 50 -15.42 -7.90 37.47
CA ILE A 50 -14.36 -6.87 37.48
C ILE A 50 -13.23 -7.28 36.53
N TYR A 51 -12.75 -8.52 36.63
CA TYR A 51 -11.69 -9.03 35.78
C TYR A 51 -12.07 -9.00 34.29
N ARG A 52 -13.29 -9.43 33.95
CA ARG A 52 -13.83 -9.36 32.58
C ARG A 52 -13.94 -7.91 32.10
N TYR A 53 -14.46 -7.01 32.93
CA TYR A 53 -14.58 -5.59 32.60
C TYR A 53 -13.22 -4.94 32.35
N VAL A 54 -12.24 -5.15 33.24
CA VAL A 54 -10.88 -4.62 33.09
C VAL A 54 -10.23 -5.14 31.80
N ARG A 55 -10.50 -6.38 31.40
CA ARG A 55 -9.94 -6.97 30.18
C ARG A 55 -10.61 -6.55 28.88
N THR A 56 -11.88 -6.16 28.90
CA THR A 56 -12.67 -5.94 27.66
C THR A 56 -13.16 -4.51 27.47
N ALA A 57 -13.11 -3.66 28.51
CA ALA A 57 -13.52 -2.28 28.40
C ALA A 57 -12.62 -1.53 27.40
N THR A 58 -13.24 -0.89 26.41
CA THR A 58 -12.58 -0.03 25.41
C THR A 58 -13.00 1.43 25.60
N ALA A 59 -12.15 2.37 25.21
CA ALA A 59 -12.45 3.80 25.15
C ALA A 59 -12.37 4.31 23.70
N GLY A 60 -13.29 5.19 23.32
CA GLY A 60 -13.23 5.90 22.04
C GLY A 60 -12.03 6.85 22.00
N ARG A 61 -11.39 6.93 20.85
CA ARG A 61 -10.27 7.82 20.56
C ARG A 61 -10.64 8.77 19.42
N MET A 62 -9.86 9.83 19.30
CA MET A 62 -9.99 10.81 18.23
C MET A 62 -8.85 10.62 17.25
N ALA A 63 -9.08 11.02 16.00
CA ALA A 63 -8.04 11.19 15.00
C ALA A 63 -7.91 12.69 14.68
N THR A 64 -6.69 13.13 14.44
CA THR A 64 -6.43 14.52 14.06
C THR A 64 -6.42 14.61 12.53
N VAL A 65 -7.19 15.54 11.98
CA VAL A 65 -7.31 15.77 10.54
C VAL A 65 -6.74 17.14 10.21
N GLU A 66 -5.92 17.21 9.17
CA GLU A 66 -5.30 18.43 8.68
C GLU A 66 -5.42 18.50 7.15
N PRO A 67 -5.73 19.67 6.57
CA PRO A 67 -5.75 19.84 5.13
C PRO A 67 -4.31 19.94 4.62
N ILE A 68 -4.03 19.36 3.45
CA ILE A 68 -2.69 19.46 2.86
C ILE A 68 -2.58 20.81 2.15
N SER A 69 -1.79 21.73 2.74
CA SER A 69 -1.73 23.17 2.41
C SER A 69 -1.35 23.53 0.96
N SER A 70 -0.88 22.58 0.15
CA SER A 70 -0.60 22.78 -1.28
C SER A 70 -1.84 22.65 -2.18
N SER A 71 -2.98 22.24 -1.62
CA SER A 71 -4.20 21.93 -2.35
C SER A 71 -5.22 23.06 -2.15
N GLY A 72 -5.54 23.82 -3.20
CA GLY A 72 -6.36 25.05 -3.13
C GLY A 72 -7.86 24.83 -2.84
N GLY A 73 -8.27 23.59 -2.57
CA GLY A 73 -9.65 23.20 -2.29
C GLY A 73 -10.04 23.24 -0.80
N THR A 74 -11.27 22.81 -0.51
CA THR A 74 -11.85 22.77 0.84
C THR A 74 -12.06 21.34 1.32
N VAL A 75 -11.47 21.00 2.47
CA VAL A 75 -11.77 19.76 3.19
C VAL A 75 -12.95 19.98 4.14
N LEU A 76 -13.95 19.10 4.09
CA LEU A 76 -15.11 19.14 4.97
C LEU A 76 -15.07 17.98 5.97
N ALA A 77 -15.30 18.29 7.25
CA ALA A 77 -15.48 17.29 8.30
C ALA A 77 -16.90 17.38 8.86
N GLU A 78 -17.56 16.24 8.99
CA GLU A 78 -18.90 16.12 9.57
C GLU A 78 -18.84 15.19 10.78
N PHE A 79 -19.17 15.72 11.95
CA PHE A 79 -19.24 14.96 13.19
C PHE A 79 -20.18 15.67 14.17
N ALA A 80 -20.75 14.91 15.11
CA ALA A 80 -21.75 15.43 16.06
C ALA A 80 -22.94 16.15 15.40
N GLY A 81 -23.29 15.77 14.16
CA GLY A 81 -24.39 16.37 13.38
C GLY A 81 -24.08 17.74 12.79
N VAL A 82 -22.81 18.17 12.77
CA VAL A 82 -22.38 19.47 12.22
C VAL A 82 -21.30 19.25 11.17
N THR A 83 -21.48 19.86 9.99
CA THR A 83 -20.47 19.95 8.94
C THR A 83 -19.63 21.21 9.13
N ARG A 84 -18.31 21.09 9.12
CA ARG A 84 -17.37 22.21 9.31
C ARG A 84 -16.24 22.13 8.29
N PRO A 85 -15.82 23.26 7.69
CA PRO A 85 -14.61 23.31 6.88
C PRO A 85 -13.39 23.14 7.78
N VAL A 86 -12.41 22.39 7.29
CA VAL A 86 -11.15 22.11 7.97
C VAL A 86 -10.08 23.04 7.40
N ALA A 87 -9.69 24.06 8.17
CA ALA A 87 -8.66 25.04 7.78
C ALA A 87 -7.30 24.80 8.47
N GLY A 88 -7.22 23.81 9.35
CA GLY A 88 -6.05 23.43 10.12
C GLY A 88 -6.35 22.20 10.97
N PRO A 89 -5.43 21.75 11.84
CA PRO A 89 -5.59 20.55 12.64
C PRO A 89 -6.86 20.55 13.49
N ILE A 90 -7.66 19.49 13.38
CA ILE A 90 -8.92 19.29 14.10
C ILE A 90 -9.08 17.84 14.53
N ASP A 91 -9.50 17.63 15.77
CA ASP A 91 -9.80 16.29 16.28
C ASP A 91 -11.21 15.85 15.90
N ILE A 92 -11.31 14.70 15.26
CA ILE A 92 -12.55 14.07 14.82
C ILE A 92 -12.79 12.80 15.65
N PRO A 93 -13.98 12.64 16.26
CA PRO A 93 -14.33 11.44 17.01
C PRO A 93 -14.75 10.27 16.11
N GLU A 94 -14.90 9.09 16.71
CA GLU A 94 -15.56 7.93 16.08
C GLU A 94 -16.93 8.33 15.49
N GLY A 95 -17.20 7.87 14.26
CA GLY A 95 -18.39 8.21 13.48
C GLY A 95 -18.25 9.45 12.62
N GLY A 96 -17.12 10.16 12.69
CA GLY A 96 -16.86 11.32 11.83
C GLY A 96 -16.68 10.96 10.36
N ARG A 97 -17.12 11.85 9.48
CA ARG A 97 -17.02 11.77 8.03
C ARG A 97 -16.13 12.89 7.50
N ILE A 98 -15.26 12.57 6.55
CA ILE A 98 -14.30 13.49 5.94
C ILE A 98 -14.51 13.43 4.43
N VAL A 99 -14.61 14.60 3.81
CA VAL A 99 -14.82 14.75 2.36
C VAL A 99 -13.81 15.73 1.81
N THR A 100 -13.13 15.34 0.74
CA THR A 100 -12.28 16.20 -0.08
C THR A 100 -12.95 16.48 -1.42
N ASP A 101 -12.79 17.70 -1.93
CA ASP A 101 -13.21 18.14 -3.26
C ASP A 101 -12.14 17.81 -4.34
N GLU A 102 -12.32 18.32 -5.55
CA GLU A 102 -11.44 18.07 -6.71
C GLU A 102 -10.02 18.63 -6.55
N GLN A 103 -9.80 19.58 -5.65
CA GLN A 103 -8.53 20.31 -5.49
C GLN A 103 -8.00 20.27 -4.05
N SER A 104 -8.57 19.42 -3.19
CA SER A 104 -8.15 19.27 -1.80
C SER A 104 -7.66 17.86 -1.50
N ALA A 105 -6.69 17.78 -0.60
CA ALA A 105 -6.26 16.54 0.01
C ALA A 105 -6.22 16.71 1.52
N ALA A 106 -6.38 15.62 2.26
CA ALA A 106 -6.39 15.64 3.72
C ALA A 106 -5.45 14.58 4.28
N PHE A 107 -4.80 14.90 5.39
CA PHE A 107 -4.02 13.98 6.19
C PHE A 107 -4.73 13.71 7.50
N VAL A 108 -4.79 12.44 7.90
CA VAL A 108 -5.42 11.96 9.12
C VAL A 108 -4.38 11.18 9.92
N GLN A 109 -4.12 11.63 11.14
CA GLN A 109 -3.26 10.95 12.10
C GLN A 109 -4.12 10.24 13.15
N PHE A 110 -3.95 8.93 13.29
CA PHE A 110 -4.62 8.14 14.32
C PHE A 110 -3.84 8.12 15.64
N PHE A 111 -4.55 7.83 16.72
CA PHE A 111 -4.03 7.83 18.09
C PHE A 111 -2.92 6.80 18.37
N GLU A 112 -2.79 5.76 17.55
CA GLU A 112 -1.83 4.67 17.74
C GLU A 112 -0.56 4.82 16.90
N GLY A 113 -0.54 5.78 15.95
CA GLY A 113 0.59 6.02 15.06
C GLY A 113 0.24 5.82 13.58
N SER A 114 -0.76 5.01 13.25
CA SER A 114 -1.23 4.88 11.87
C SER A 114 -1.67 6.22 11.27
N ASN A 115 -1.55 6.32 9.95
CA ASN A 115 -1.94 7.49 9.19
C ASN A 115 -2.80 7.12 7.97
N LEU A 116 -3.53 8.12 7.49
CA LEU A 116 -4.40 8.02 6.33
C LEU A 116 -4.30 9.33 5.54
N ARG A 117 -4.02 9.23 4.25
CA ARG A 117 -4.07 10.35 3.30
C ARG A 117 -5.26 10.17 2.36
N LEU A 118 -6.10 11.19 2.26
CA LEU A 118 -7.21 11.27 1.33
C LEU A 118 -6.75 12.08 0.11
N ALA A 119 -6.91 11.51 -1.08
CA ALA A 119 -6.70 12.24 -2.33
C ALA A 119 -7.88 13.19 -2.61
N ALA A 120 -7.85 13.88 -3.75
CA ALA A 120 -9.00 14.62 -4.25
C ALA A 120 -10.23 13.71 -4.45
N ASN A 121 -11.43 14.28 -4.38
CA ASN A 121 -12.71 13.60 -4.60
C ASN A 121 -12.93 12.34 -3.74
N THR A 122 -12.45 12.39 -2.49
CA THR A 122 -12.42 11.23 -1.60
C THR A 122 -13.37 11.44 -0.43
N GLU A 123 -14.10 10.38 -0.10
CA GLU A 123 -15.05 10.37 1.01
C GLU A 123 -14.77 9.18 1.92
N VAL A 124 -14.49 9.48 3.18
CA VAL A 124 -14.15 8.50 4.20
C VAL A 124 -14.98 8.70 5.45
N MET A 125 -15.35 7.60 6.10
CA MET A 125 -15.96 7.63 7.41
C MET A 125 -15.18 6.79 8.43
N LEU A 126 -14.87 7.39 9.57
CA LEU A 126 -14.13 6.79 10.67
C LEU A 126 -15.09 5.97 11.55
N ARG A 127 -15.52 4.81 11.06
CA ARG A 127 -16.55 3.96 11.70
C ARG A 127 -16.21 3.55 13.12
N ARG A 128 -14.95 3.23 13.41
CA ARG A 128 -14.52 2.79 14.74
C ARG A 128 -13.09 3.22 15.03
N MET A 129 -12.87 3.81 16.20
CA MET A 129 -11.55 4.23 16.69
C MET A 129 -11.49 3.99 18.19
N ARG A 130 -11.07 2.80 18.60
CA ARG A 130 -11.10 2.41 20.02
C ARG A 130 -9.81 1.75 20.47
N ALA A 131 -9.41 2.06 21.69
CA ALA A 131 -8.29 1.44 22.38
C ALA A 131 -8.77 0.77 23.69
N PRO A 132 -8.06 -0.22 24.22
CA PRO A 132 -8.33 -0.75 25.55
C PRO A 132 -8.28 0.36 26.61
N ARG A 133 -9.27 0.37 27.51
CA ARG A 133 -9.38 1.37 28.57
C ARG A 133 -8.30 1.22 29.63
N TRP A 134 -7.85 -0.02 29.85
CA TRP A 134 -6.92 -0.38 30.93
C TRP A 134 -5.67 -1.04 30.37
N ARG A 135 -4.50 -0.67 30.90
CA ARG A 135 -3.19 -1.20 30.47
C ARG A 135 -3.03 -2.73 30.66
N TRP A 136 -3.83 -3.34 31.52
CA TRP A 136 -3.83 -4.80 31.73
C TRP A 136 -4.74 -5.56 30.76
N SER A 137 -5.46 -4.85 29.89
CA SER A 137 -6.20 -5.48 28.81
C SER A 137 -5.22 -6.04 27.77
N ARG A 138 -5.60 -7.17 27.18
CA ARG A 138 -4.93 -7.78 26.01
C ARG A 138 -5.76 -7.60 24.74
N ALA A 139 -6.79 -6.75 24.79
CA ALA A 139 -7.60 -6.45 23.62
C ALA A 139 -6.78 -5.63 22.62
N SER A 140 -7.09 -5.77 21.33
CA SER A 140 -6.45 -5.01 20.26
C SER A 140 -7.00 -3.59 20.20
N ASP A 141 -6.16 -2.66 19.75
CA ASP A 141 -6.67 -1.41 19.19
C ASP A 141 -7.51 -1.72 17.96
N THR A 142 -8.58 -0.96 17.73
CA THR A 142 -9.53 -1.20 16.64
C THR A 142 -9.71 0.07 15.83
N LEU A 143 -9.32 -0.01 14.56
CA LEU A 143 -9.54 1.00 13.54
C LEU A 143 -10.40 0.39 12.42
N ILE A 144 -11.58 0.97 12.20
CA ILE A 144 -12.42 0.62 11.05
C ILE A 144 -12.67 1.89 10.25
N VAL A 145 -12.16 1.91 9.02
CA VAL A 145 -12.27 3.03 8.08
C VAL A 145 -13.15 2.58 6.92
N GLU A 146 -14.17 3.37 6.59
CA GLU A 146 -15.04 3.10 5.44
C GLU A 146 -14.79 4.13 4.35
N VAL A 147 -14.40 3.67 3.16
CA VAL A 147 -14.15 4.50 1.98
C VAL A 147 -15.35 4.36 1.06
N GLN A 148 -16.11 5.43 0.88
CA GLN A 148 -17.28 5.41 0.01
C GLN A 148 -16.92 5.62 -1.45
N ARG A 149 -15.94 6.50 -1.71
CA ARG A 149 -15.40 6.79 -3.04
C ARG A 149 -14.03 7.47 -2.95
N GLY A 150 -13.30 7.45 -4.05
CA GLY A 150 -12.02 8.14 -4.20
C GLY A 150 -10.83 7.25 -3.84
N ARG A 151 -9.69 7.89 -3.58
CA ARG A 151 -8.43 7.21 -3.32
C ARG A 151 -7.92 7.56 -1.94
N ILE A 152 -7.51 6.53 -1.22
CA ILE A 152 -6.80 6.68 0.04
C ILE A 152 -5.47 5.94 0.05
N THR A 153 -4.55 6.48 0.84
CA THR A 153 -3.32 5.80 1.22
C THR A 153 -3.27 5.65 2.71
N LEU A 154 -2.88 4.47 3.18
CA LEU A 154 -2.86 4.09 4.57
C LEU A 154 -1.45 3.67 4.95
N GLY A 155 -0.94 4.24 6.04
CA GLY A 155 0.22 3.69 6.76
C GLY A 155 -0.28 3.05 8.04
N ALA A 156 -0.19 1.73 8.14
CA ALA A 156 -0.51 0.97 9.35
C ALA A 156 0.75 0.88 10.23
N ALA A 157 0.75 1.56 11.37
CA ALA A 157 1.92 1.65 12.23
C ALA A 157 2.20 0.34 13.00
N ASN A 158 3.47 0.16 13.37
CA ASN A 158 3.88 -0.91 14.27
C ASN A 158 3.38 -0.61 15.68
N ALA A 159 2.31 -1.27 16.09
CA ALA A 159 1.84 -1.17 17.45
C ALA A 159 2.75 -2.00 18.38
N VAL A 160 3.89 -1.42 18.79
CA VAL A 160 4.81 -2.03 19.74
C VAL A 160 4.07 -2.27 21.06
N GLY A 161 3.63 -3.51 21.29
CA GLY A 161 3.05 -3.99 22.55
C GLY A 161 1.52 -4.13 22.61
N VAL A 162 0.76 -3.69 21.60
CA VAL A 162 -0.71 -3.88 21.53
C VAL A 162 -1.09 -4.34 20.12
N PRO A 163 -1.80 -5.46 19.92
CA PRO A 163 -2.24 -5.85 18.58
C PRO A 163 -3.18 -4.80 17.96
N LEU A 164 -3.09 -4.56 16.65
CA LEU A 164 -3.98 -3.65 15.93
C LEU A 164 -4.93 -4.45 15.03
N HIS A 165 -6.25 -4.19 15.12
CA HIS A 165 -7.24 -4.60 14.14
C HIS A 165 -7.55 -3.42 13.23
N TYR A 166 -6.88 -3.36 12.08
CA TYR A 166 -7.09 -2.31 11.07
C TYR A 166 -7.91 -2.87 9.90
N GLU A 167 -9.15 -2.42 9.77
CA GLU A 167 -10.08 -2.85 8.75
C GLU A 167 -10.49 -1.68 7.84
N VAL A 168 -10.40 -1.89 6.54
CA VAL A 168 -10.92 -0.98 5.52
C VAL A 168 -12.17 -1.58 4.89
N ARG A 169 -13.23 -0.79 4.80
CA ARG A 169 -14.48 -1.17 4.14
C ARG A 169 -14.70 -0.30 2.91
N SER A 170 -15.23 -0.90 1.87
CA SER A 170 -15.76 -0.22 0.69
C SER A 170 -17.12 -0.83 0.34
N PRO A 171 -17.88 -0.25 -0.61
CA PRO A 171 -19.10 -0.88 -1.12
C PRO A 171 -18.89 -2.31 -1.68
N HIS A 172 -17.67 -2.64 -2.10
CA HIS A 172 -17.37 -3.90 -2.79
C HIS A 172 -16.67 -4.94 -1.91
N MET A 173 -15.90 -4.50 -0.89
CA MET A 173 -15.02 -5.40 -0.13
C MET A 173 -14.78 -4.94 1.31
N THR A 174 -14.28 -5.88 2.11
CA THR A 174 -13.61 -5.61 3.39
C THR A 174 -12.17 -6.10 3.33
N ALA A 175 -11.22 -5.26 3.72
CA ALA A 175 -9.80 -5.61 3.78
C ALA A 175 -9.30 -5.49 5.22
N LEU A 176 -8.70 -6.57 5.74
CA LEU A 176 -7.95 -6.55 6.99
C LEU A 176 -6.48 -6.26 6.66
N LEU A 177 -5.94 -5.20 7.25
CA LEU A 177 -4.58 -4.74 7.01
C LEU A 177 -3.67 -5.10 8.18
N GLY A 178 -2.49 -5.62 7.86
CA GLY A 178 -1.37 -5.74 8.77
C GLY A 178 -0.52 -4.48 8.75
N GLU A 179 0.66 -4.55 9.36
CA GLU A 179 1.64 -3.48 9.33
C GLU A 179 2.18 -3.24 7.91
N GLY A 180 2.24 -1.98 7.48
CA GLY A 180 2.74 -1.62 6.15
C GLY A 180 2.00 -0.45 5.50
N SER A 181 2.26 -0.28 4.21
CA SER A 181 1.73 0.83 3.39
C SER A 181 0.81 0.29 2.30
N TYR A 182 -0.38 0.88 2.18
CA TYR A 182 -1.44 0.41 1.29
C TYR A 182 -2.08 1.56 0.52
N ARG A 183 -2.54 1.29 -0.70
CA ARG A 183 -3.47 2.16 -1.44
C ARG A 183 -4.79 1.43 -1.67
N VAL A 184 -5.88 2.17 -1.49
CA VAL A 184 -7.23 1.71 -1.83
C VAL A 184 -7.90 2.73 -2.73
N ASP A 185 -8.33 2.28 -3.89
CA ASP A 185 -9.11 3.06 -4.86
C ASP A 185 -10.53 2.53 -4.93
N VAL A 186 -11.51 3.40 -4.71
CA VAL A 186 -12.93 3.05 -4.72
C VAL A 186 -13.65 3.88 -5.78
N SER A 187 -14.16 3.19 -6.80
CA SER A 187 -15.05 3.75 -7.81
C SER A 187 -16.50 3.31 -7.55
N ALA A 188 -17.41 3.59 -8.48
CA ALA A 188 -18.79 3.09 -8.40
C ALA A 188 -18.91 1.60 -8.79
N GLU A 189 -17.94 1.07 -9.53
CA GLU A 189 -18.02 -0.28 -10.11
C GLU A 189 -17.06 -1.26 -9.44
N GLU A 190 -16.00 -0.75 -8.80
CA GLU A 190 -14.95 -1.59 -8.25
C GLU A 190 -14.14 -0.95 -7.13
N THR A 191 -13.40 -1.79 -6.42
CA THR A 191 -12.37 -1.39 -5.48
C THR A 191 -11.07 -2.12 -5.76
N GLN A 192 -9.97 -1.37 -5.89
CA GLN A 192 -8.62 -1.90 -5.99
C GLN A 192 -7.89 -1.73 -4.67
N VAL A 193 -7.14 -2.75 -4.26
CA VAL A 193 -6.26 -2.73 -3.09
C VAL A 193 -4.86 -3.08 -3.53
N VAL A 194 -3.89 -2.24 -3.15
CA VAL A 194 -2.46 -2.40 -3.46
C VAL A 194 -1.66 -2.39 -2.16
N VAL A 195 -0.70 -3.30 -2.05
CA VAL A 195 0.26 -3.38 -0.95
C VAL A 195 1.63 -2.99 -1.46
N TYR A 196 2.20 -1.91 -0.92
CA TYR A 196 3.49 -1.37 -1.38
C TYR A 196 4.67 -1.99 -0.62
N GLU A 197 4.68 -1.85 0.71
CA GLU A 197 5.91 -2.11 1.49
C GLU A 197 5.83 -3.36 2.37
N LYS A 198 6.99 -4.00 2.57
CA LYS A 198 7.21 -5.04 3.58
C LYS A 198 7.63 -4.42 4.90
N SER A 199 6.80 -4.53 5.95
CA SER A 199 7.33 -4.33 7.31
C SER A 199 8.12 -5.56 7.81
N TYR A 200 9.16 -5.28 8.58
CA TYR A 200 10.06 -6.25 9.21
C TYR A 200 9.29 -7.24 10.11
N GLY A 201 9.01 -8.44 9.59
CA GLY A 201 8.72 -9.63 10.43
C GLY A 201 7.35 -10.29 10.30
N GLY A 202 6.46 -9.86 9.40
CA GLY A 202 5.14 -10.46 9.18
C GLY A 202 4.95 -11.11 7.79
N THR A 203 4.25 -12.24 7.72
CA THR A 203 3.93 -12.98 6.48
C THR A 203 2.57 -12.66 5.87
N GLU A 204 1.71 -11.89 6.55
CA GLU A 204 0.35 -11.57 6.08
C GLU A 204 0.12 -10.06 6.16
N GLN A 205 0.10 -9.39 5.00
CA GLN A 205 0.04 -7.92 4.93
C GLN A 205 -1.37 -7.42 4.66
N ALA A 206 -2.12 -8.04 3.75
CA ALA A 206 -3.55 -7.77 3.66
C ALA A 206 -4.37 -9.02 3.34
N ARG A 207 -5.59 -9.08 3.90
CA ARG A 207 -6.61 -10.07 3.56
C ARG A 207 -7.84 -9.34 3.04
N VAL A 208 -8.09 -9.45 1.74
CA VAL A 208 -9.24 -8.83 1.07
C VAL A 208 -10.35 -9.85 0.93
N GLN A 209 -11.55 -9.52 1.41
CA GLN A 209 -12.72 -10.38 1.42
C GLN A 209 -13.90 -9.72 0.68
N ALA A 210 -14.50 -10.46 -0.25
CA ALA A 210 -15.73 -10.08 -0.93
C ALA A 210 -16.45 -11.32 -1.48
N ALA A 211 -17.77 -11.26 -1.59
CA ALA A 211 -18.63 -12.35 -2.10
C ALA A 211 -18.30 -13.75 -1.51
N GLY A 212 -17.95 -13.80 -0.21
CA GLY A 212 -17.61 -15.04 0.50
C GLY A 212 -16.23 -15.65 0.16
N LYS A 213 -15.42 -14.99 -0.67
CA LYS A 213 -14.04 -15.39 -0.96
C LYS A 213 -13.06 -14.42 -0.33
N THR A 214 -11.88 -14.94 0.01
CA THR A 214 -10.78 -14.17 0.58
C THR A 214 -9.53 -14.36 -0.27
N VAL A 215 -8.86 -13.25 -0.54
CA VAL A 215 -7.57 -13.20 -1.23
C VAL A 215 -6.55 -12.57 -0.30
N GLN A 216 -5.38 -13.18 -0.18
CA GLN A 216 -4.26 -12.64 0.58
C GLN A 216 -3.34 -11.88 -0.37
N LEU A 217 -2.92 -10.69 0.04
CA LEU A 217 -1.93 -9.88 -0.67
C LEU A 217 -0.64 -9.85 0.15
N GLY A 218 0.46 -10.12 -0.53
CA GLY A 218 1.81 -9.82 -0.09
C GLY A 218 2.31 -8.48 -0.64
N PRO A 219 3.57 -8.11 -0.34
CA PRO A 219 4.13 -6.84 -0.79
C PRO A 219 4.32 -6.83 -2.31
N GLY A 220 4.11 -5.67 -2.92
CA GLY A 220 4.14 -5.50 -4.36
C GLY A 220 3.01 -6.29 -5.07
N GLN A 221 1.91 -6.59 -4.38
CA GLN A 221 0.73 -7.24 -4.97
C GLN A 221 -0.50 -6.35 -4.90
N ARG A 222 -1.39 -6.54 -5.87
CA ARG A 222 -2.71 -5.93 -5.94
C ARG A 222 -3.80 -6.94 -6.22
N THR A 223 -5.01 -6.63 -5.78
CA THR A 223 -6.25 -7.29 -6.20
C THR A 223 -7.29 -6.25 -6.54
N GLN A 224 -8.26 -6.64 -7.35
CA GLN A 224 -9.43 -5.84 -7.70
C GLN A 224 -10.68 -6.60 -7.27
N VAL A 225 -11.70 -5.85 -6.85
CA VAL A 225 -13.01 -6.38 -6.48
C VAL A 225 -14.06 -5.57 -7.23
N VAL A 226 -14.65 -6.18 -8.25
CA VAL A 226 -15.79 -5.61 -8.99
C VAL A 226 -17.07 -5.81 -8.17
N ALA A 227 -18.03 -4.90 -8.28
CA ALA A 227 -19.29 -4.94 -7.55
C ALA A 227 -19.99 -6.32 -7.66
N GLY A 228 -20.25 -6.93 -6.49
CA GLY A 228 -20.89 -8.24 -6.38
C GLY A 228 -20.02 -9.44 -6.75
N GLN A 229 -18.77 -9.23 -7.19
CA GLN A 229 -17.82 -10.29 -7.55
C GLN A 229 -16.85 -10.58 -6.40
N PRO A 230 -16.27 -11.79 -6.34
CA PRO A 230 -15.16 -12.05 -5.43
C PRO A 230 -13.89 -11.28 -5.87
N PRO A 231 -12.90 -11.13 -4.98
CA PRO A 231 -11.62 -10.54 -5.35
C PRO A 231 -10.92 -11.37 -6.44
N SER A 232 -10.27 -10.68 -7.39
CA SER A 232 -9.41 -11.32 -8.38
C SER A 232 -8.17 -11.97 -7.73
N ALA A 233 -7.48 -12.84 -8.46
CA ALA A 233 -6.22 -13.39 -7.96
C ALA A 233 -5.19 -12.26 -7.76
N PRO A 234 -4.30 -12.34 -6.75
CA PRO A 234 -3.22 -11.38 -6.59
C PRO A 234 -2.38 -11.29 -7.86
N VAL A 235 -2.17 -10.07 -8.35
CA VAL A 235 -1.25 -9.78 -9.45
C VAL A 235 -0.18 -8.80 -8.94
N GLY A 236 0.94 -8.67 -9.65
CA GLY A 236 1.97 -7.68 -9.31
C GLY A 236 1.39 -6.25 -9.28
N ALA A 237 1.74 -5.50 -8.24
CA ALA A 237 1.51 -4.07 -8.13
C ALA A 237 2.45 -3.28 -9.04
N VAL A 238 3.67 -3.80 -9.21
CA VAL A 238 4.71 -3.26 -10.09
C VAL A 238 4.16 -3.08 -11.49
N GLU A 239 4.11 -1.83 -11.91
CA GLU A 239 3.73 -1.46 -13.27
C GLU A 239 5.00 -1.28 -14.10
N ASN A 240 4.96 -1.77 -15.33
CA ASN A 240 6.03 -1.53 -16.29
C ASN A 240 5.56 -0.38 -17.19
N LEU A 241 6.21 0.78 -17.04
CA LEU A 241 5.93 1.97 -17.84
C LEU A 241 6.38 1.81 -19.31
N VAL A 242 7.24 0.82 -19.58
CA VAL A 242 7.68 0.51 -20.94
C VAL A 242 6.75 -0.51 -21.59
N GLU A 243 6.23 -0.16 -22.75
CA GLU A 243 5.54 -1.09 -23.63
C GLU A 243 6.53 -1.89 -24.51
N ASP A 244 6.11 -3.10 -24.92
CA ASP A 244 6.90 -3.96 -25.83
C ASP A 244 8.37 -4.14 -25.39
N SER A 245 8.55 -4.50 -24.12
CA SER A 245 9.87 -4.66 -23.51
C SER A 245 10.80 -5.64 -24.21
N TYR A 246 10.26 -6.60 -24.97
CA TYR A 246 11.02 -7.63 -25.70
C TYR A 246 11.05 -7.39 -27.22
N PHE A 247 10.68 -6.19 -27.67
CA PHE A 247 10.73 -5.78 -29.08
C PHE A 247 9.94 -6.70 -30.01
N ALA A 248 8.80 -7.24 -29.56
CA ALA A 248 7.96 -8.15 -30.33
C ALA A 248 7.30 -7.46 -31.55
N ARG A 249 7.07 -6.15 -31.47
CA ARG A 249 6.51 -5.35 -32.58
C ARG A 249 7.63 -4.80 -33.49
N PRO A 250 7.31 -4.42 -34.74
CA PRO A 250 8.25 -3.73 -35.62
C PRO A 250 8.72 -2.37 -35.05
N LEU A 251 9.95 -1.98 -35.41
CA LEU A 251 10.44 -0.62 -35.16
C LEU A 251 9.54 0.41 -35.86
N GLY A 252 9.32 1.55 -35.21
CA GLY A 252 8.46 2.61 -35.69
C GLY A 252 7.02 2.53 -35.20
N GLU A 253 6.54 1.40 -34.66
CA GLU A 253 5.22 1.34 -34.01
C GLU A 253 5.29 1.99 -32.63
N VAL A 254 6.03 1.36 -31.72
CA VAL A 254 6.13 1.76 -30.31
C VAL A 254 7.51 2.29 -29.96
N TRP A 255 8.55 1.56 -30.32
CA TRP A 255 9.92 2.06 -30.28
C TRP A 255 10.22 2.85 -31.56
N LYS A 256 10.43 4.16 -31.45
CA LYS A 256 10.73 5.04 -32.58
C LYS A 256 12.25 5.11 -32.77
N PRO A 257 12.80 4.70 -33.92
CA PRO A 257 14.22 4.88 -34.18
C PRO A 257 14.57 6.35 -34.39
N PHE A 258 15.78 6.75 -34.00
CA PHE A 258 16.34 8.06 -34.29
C PHE A 258 17.83 7.97 -34.62
N HIS A 259 18.31 8.97 -35.33
CA HIS A 259 19.70 9.14 -35.73
C HIS A 259 20.10 10.60 -35.50
N ASP A 260 21.24 10.84 -34.88
CA ASP A 260 21.82 12.17 -34.67
C ASP A 260 23.30 12.13 -35.05
N GLN A 261 23.67 12.89 -36.08
CA GLN A 261 25.03 12.96 -36.63
C GLN A 261 25.94 13.95 -35.88
N GLY A 262 25.51 14.46 -34.73
CA GLY A 262 26.30 15.39 -33.93
C GLY A 262 26.62 16.70 -34.67
N LEU A 263 27.68 17.38 -34.24
CA LEU A 263 28.10 18.68 -34.77
C LEU A 263 29.28 18.60 -35.76
N ASP A 264 29.89 17.42 -35.90
CA ASP A 264 31.17 17.24 -36.60
C ASP A 264 31.01 17.06 -38.12
N GLY A 265 29.76 17.06 -38.60
CA GLY A 265 29.40 17.03 -40.02
C GLY A 265 28.94 15.64 -40.50
N ASP A 266 28.38 15.60 -41.70
CA ASP A 266 27.96 14.35 -42.35
C ASP A 266 29.19 13.68 -42.99
N ASP A 267 29.64 12.56 -42.41
CA ASP A 267 30.70 11.70 -42.95
C ASP A 267 30.18 10.69 -44.00
N GLY A 268 28.86 10.69 -44.25
CA GLY A 268 28.17 9.72 -45.09
C GLY A 268 28.04 8.33 -44.48
N VAL A 269 28.33 8.14 -43.19
CA VAL A 269 28.29 6.86 -42.47
C VAL A 269 27.24 6.93 -41.35
N GLU A 270 26.05 6.44 -41.67
CA GLU A 270 24.95 6.35 -40.72
C GLU A 270 25.05 5.10 -39.84
N GLY A 271 24.87 5.28 -38.53
CA GLY A 271 24.61 4.18 -37.62
C GLY A 271 23.28 3.49 -37.96
N GLN A 272 23.23 2.17 -37.82
CA GLN A 272 22.07 1.35 -38.13
C GLN A 272 21.42 0.83 -36.86
N VAL A 273 20.08 0.82 -36.85
CA VAL A 273 19.26 0.17 -35.82
C VAL A 273 18.35 -0.87 -36.45
N SER A 274 18.40 -2.09 -35.96
CA SER A 274 17.57 -3.19 -36.48
C SER A 274 17.17 -4.16 -35.39
N ILE A 275 16.08 -4.92 -35.62
CA ILE A 275 15.71 -6.06 -34.77
C ILE A 275 16.31 -7.32 -35.38
N ILE A 276 17.08 -8.06 -34.60
CA ILE A 276 17.70 -9.33 -34.99
C ILE A 276 17.30 -10.46 -34.03
N GLU A 277 17.49 -11.71 -34.47
CA GLU A 277 17.53 -12.87 -33.58
C GLU A 277 18.98 -13.35 -33.43
N VAL A 278 19.45 -13.44 -32.19
CA VAL A 278 20.82 -13.83 -31.85
C VAL A 278 20.79 -14.69 -30.59
N GLU A 279 21.43 -15.86 -30.63
CA GLU A 279 21.50 -16.78 -29.49
C GLU A 279 20.11 -17.14 -28.89
N GLY A 280 19.08 -17.21 -29.73
CA GLY A 280 17.70 -17.50 -29.32
C GLY A 280 16.97 -16.32 -28.66
N ARG A 281 17.53 -15.11 -28.72
CA ARG A 281 16.95 -13.87 -28.19
C ARG A 281 16.63 -12.93 -29.34
N ARG A 282 15.47 -12.27 -29.27
CA ARG A 282 15.17 -11.11 -30.10
C ARG A 282 15.85 -9.89 -29.47
N ALA A 283 16.58 -9.11 -30.26
CA ALA A 283 17.33 -7.97 -29.76
C ALA A 283 17.35 -6.81 -30.75
N ILE A 284 17.46 -5.61 -30.20
CA ILE A 284 17.82 -4.42 -30.96
C ILE A 284 19.33 -4.43 -31.12
N GLN A 285 19.79 -4.36 -32.37
CA GLN A 285 21.18 -4.18 -32.72
C GLN A 285 21.43 -2.71 -33.05
N PHE A 286 22.51 -2.17 -32.51
CA PHE A 286 23.11 -0.92 -32.96
C PHE A 286 24.45 -1.25 -33.63
N LEU A 287 24.64 -0.77 -34.85
CA LEU A 287 25.83 -1.06 -35.65
C LEU A 287 26.28 0.19 -36.42
N ARG A 288 27.54 0.58 -36.24
CA ARG A 288 28.20 1.60 -37.05
C ARG A 288 29.63 1.16 -37.34
N GLN A 289 30.06 1.32 -38.59
CA GLN A 289 31.38 0.90 -39.07
C GLN A 289 31.91 1.87 -40.13
N GLY A 290 33.19 2.22 -40.03
CA GLY A 290 33.90 3.05 -41.00
C GLY A 290 33.69 4.55 -40.82
N SER A 291 33.40 5.04 -39.61
CA SER A 291 33.03 6.45 -39.35
C SER A 291 34.17 7.47 -39.53
N LYS A 292 35.41 7.05 -39.77
CA LYS A 292 36.58 7.93 -40.01
C LYS A 292 36.74 9.01 -38.93
N ASP A 293 36.66 8.60 -37.67
CA ASP A 293 36.77 9.47 -36.49
C ASP A 293 35.59 10.43 -36.26
N ASN A 294 34.43 10.19 -36.88
CA ASN A 294 33.21 10.97 -36.65
C ASN A 294 32.25 10.28 -35.68
N SER A 295 31.61 11.04 -34.80
CA SER A 295 30.68 10.54 -33.79
C SER A 295 29.23 10.67 -34.23
N ALA A 296 28.39 9.69 -33.87
CA ALA A 296 26.96 9.74 -34.11
C ALA A 296 26.21 8.87 -33.11
N ASP A 297 25.01 9.33 -32.78
CA ASP A 297 24.06 8.61 -31.95
C ASP A 297 23.04 7.91 -32.84
N VAL A 298 22.85 6.62 -32.59
CA VAL A 298 21.72 5.87 -33.14
C VAL A 298 20.97 5.21 -31.98
N GLY A 299 19.65 5.29 -32.00
CA GLY A 299 18.87 4.79 -30.88
C GLY A 299 17.43 4.52 -31.18
N ILE A 300 16.73 4.10 -30.12
CA ILE A 300 15.29 3.98 -30.06
C ILE A 300 14.76 4.77 -28.87
N VAL A 301 13.59 5.38 -29.04
CA VAL A 301 12.88 6.10 -27.99
C VAL A 301 11.46 5.59 -27.87
N GLN A 302 11.00 5.47 -26.62
CA GLN A 302 9.60 5.35 -26.30
C GLN A 302 9.20 6.55 -25.44
N ARG A 303 8.20 7.30 -25.91
CA ARG A 303 7.56 8.33 -25.08
C ARG A 303 6.60 7.64 -24.13
N ILE A 304 6.76 7.95 -22.85
CA ILE A 304 5.94 7.41 -21.77
C ILE A 304 4.93 8.49 -21.37
N ASP A 305 5.41 9.70 -21.08
CA ASP A 305 4.59 10.86 -20.71
C ASP A 305 3.65 10.60 -19.51
N GLU A 306 4.03 9.73 -18.56
CA GLU A 306 3.22 9.31 -17.41
C GLU A 306 3.62 10.01 -16.10
N THR A 307 2.63 10.45 -15.34
CA THR A 307 2.82 11.04 -14.00
C THR A 307 2.95 9.92 -12.97
N LEU A 308 4.02 9.96 -12.18
CA LEU A 308 4.24 8.99 -11.12
C LEU A 308 3.26 9.23 -9.96
N PRO A 309 2.69 8.18 -9.34
CA PRO A 309 1.89 8.34 -8.13
C PRO A 309 2.68 9.01 -7.00
N ASP A 310 2.01 9.83 -6.18
CA ASP A 310 2.59 10.55 -5.01
C ASP A 310 3.36 9.67 -4.01
N LEU A 311 3.17 8.36 -4.06
CA LEU A 311 3.72 7.37 -3.11
C LEU A 311 4.57 6.33 -3.82
N THR A 312 5.07 6.66 -5.01
CA THR A 312 6.05 5.82 -5.68
C THR A 312 7.24 5.64 -4.76
N THR A 313 7.47 4.38 -4.38
CA THR A 313 8.54 3.97 -3.49
C THR A 313 9.74 3.45 -4.26
N SER A 314 9.53 2.94 -5.47
CA SER A 314 10.63 2.54 -6.35
C SER A 314 10.40 2.87 -7.82
N LEU A 315 11.52 3.17 -8.49
CA LEU A 315 11.61 3.26 -9.94
C LEU A 315 12.88 2.52 -10.35
N THR A 316 12.77 1.49 -11.18
CA THR A 316 13.92 0.64 -11.54
C THR A 316 13.94 0.36 -13.05
N LEU A 317 15.07 0.66 -13.68
CA LEU A 317 15.33 0.30 -15.07
C LEU A 317 16.05 -1.05 -15.12
N GLN A 318 15.53 -1.98 -15.92
CA GLN A 318 16.13 -3.29 -16.14
C GLN A 318 16.31 -3.56 -17.62
N ALA A 319 17.44 -4.15 -17.99
CA ALA A 319 17.73 -4.52 -19.36
C ALA A 319 18.77 -5.64 -19.44
N ASP A 320 18.82 -6.32 -20.58
CA ASP A 320 19.93 -7.21 -20.95
C ASP A 320 20.65 -6.63 -22.16
N LEU A 321 21.96 -6.44 -22.05
CA LEU A 321 22.81 -5.85 -23.10
C LEU A 321 24.03 -6.72 -23.41
N LYS A 322 24.58 -6.52 -24.61
CA LYS A 322 25.81 -7.17 -25.09
C LYS A 322 26.59 -6.17 -25.94
N ILE A 323 27.89 -6.05 -25.71
CA ILE A 323 28.78 -5.22 -26.54
C ILE A 323 29.73 -6.16 -27.28
N VAL A 324 29.61 -6.21 -28.60
CA VAL A 324 30.46 -7.04 -29.46
C VAL A 324 31.74 -6.30 -29.79
N ASP A 325 31.61 -5.04 -30.21
CA ASP A 325 32.75 -4.20 -30.59
C ASP A 325 32.51 -2.73 -30.21
N GLN A 326 33.61 -2.04 -29.94
CA GLN A 326 33.66 -0.64 -29.53
C GLN A 326 34.99 -0.09 -30.01
N GLU A 327 35.01 1.00 -30.77
CA GLU A 327 36.27 1.62 -31.19
C GLU A 327 36.91 2.41 -30.05
N LEU A 328 36.17 3.37 -29.49
CA LEU A 328 36.63 4.30 -28.46
C LEU A 328 36.85 3.61 -27.11
N GLU A 329 37.87 4.03 -26.36
CA GLU A 329 38.05 3.59 -24.98
C GLU A 329 37.10 4.34 -24.02
N GLY A 330 36.51 3.63 -23.05
CA GLY A 330 35.61 4.21 -22.05
C GLY A 330 34.38 4.85 -22.67
N GLY A 331 34.09 6.10 -22.31
CA GLY A 331 33.01 6.92 -22.86
C GLY A 331 33.48 8.06 -23.76
N GLY A 332 34.64 7.91 -24.41
CA GLY A 332 35.29 8.98 -25.16
C GLY A 332 35.84 10.09 -24.26
N VAL A 333 36.10 11.28 -24.83
CA VAL A 333 36.76 12.38 -24.09
C VAL A 333 35.86 12.99 -23.01
N LYS A 334 34.54 12.87 -23.15
CA LYS A 334 33.54 13.52 -22.28
C LYS A 334 32.71 12.56 -21.43
N SER A 335 33.00 11.25 -21.45
CA SER A 335 32.16 10.21 -20.82
C SER A 335 30.71 10.20 -21.34
N THR A 336 30.51 10.42 -22.64
CA THR A 336 29.18 10.44 -23.28
C THR A 336 29.04 9.44 -24.42
N GLU A 337 30.14 8.89 -24.93
CA GLU A 337 30.19 8.06 -26.14
C GLU A 337 30.36 6.59 -25.76
N TYR A 338 29.24 5.93 -25.47
CA TYR A 338 29.21 4.53 -25.07
C TYR A 338 28.47 3.66 -26.11
N PRO A 339 28.93 2.42 -26.37
CA PRO A 339 28.23 1.46 -27.24
C PRO A 339 26.79 1.14 -26.82
N VAL A 340 26.46 1.27 -25.54
CA VAL A 340 25.07 1.22 -25.05
C VAL A 340 24.90 2.31 -24.00
N VAL A 341 23.85 3.10 -24.13
CA VAL A 341 23.43 4.11 -23.16
C VAL A 341 21.94 3.94 -22.88
N PHE A 342 21.58 3.88 -21.60
CA PHE A 342 20.21 4.13 -21.17
C PHE A 342 20.06 5.59 -20.79
N ARG A 343 19.03 6.24 -21.31
CA ARG A 343 18.73 7.64 -21.03
C ARG A 343 17.26 7.78 -20.64
N LEU A 344 17.01 8.39 -19.48
CA LEU A 344 15.68 8.65 -18.94
C LEU A 344 15.45 10.16 -18.91
N LYS A 345 14.42 10.64 -19.60
CA LYS A 345 13.97 12.03 -19.52
C LYS A 345 12.79 12.11 -18.56
N TYR A 346 12.84 13.03 -17.62
CA TYR A 346 11.79 13.17 -16.61
C TYR A 346 11.58 14.63 -16.21
N LYS A 347 10.47 14.90 -15.52
CA LYS A 347 10.19 16.20 -14.91
C LYS A 347 10.11 16.07 -13.40
N ASP A 348 10.68 17.05 -12.69
CA ASP A 348 10.51 17.16 -11.24
C ASP A 348 9.11 17.69 -10.86
N ALA A 349 8.85 17.80 -9.56
CA ALA A 349 7.56 18.29 -9.04
C ALA A 349 7.26 19.76 -9.43
N GLN A 350 8.28 20.53 -9.82
CA GLN A 350 8.16 21.90 -10.30
C GLN A 350 7.97 21.97 -11.82
N GLY A 351 8.07 20.83 -12.51
CA GLY A 351 7.94 20.72 -13.96
C GLY A 351 9.23 20.97 -14.74
N ASN A 352 10.38 21.13 -14.08
CA ASN A 352 11.65 21.28 -14.77
C ASN A 352 12.09 19.95 -15.37
N GLU A 353 12.68 20.00 -16.56
CA GLU A 353 13.17 18.81 -17.27
C GLU A 353 14.57 18.42 -16.81
N HIS A 354 14.75 17.12 -16.61
CA HIS A 354 16.00 16.50 -16.19
C HIS A 354 16.30 15.28 -17.05
N VAL A 355 17.58 14.95 -17.15
CA VAL A 355 18.07 13.81 -17.91
C VAL A 355 18.98 12.99 -17.02
N TRP A 356 18.64 11.72 -16.85
CA TRP A 356 19.55 10.71 -16.32
C TRP A 356 20.10 9.87 -17.46
N TYR A 357 21.38 9.51 -17.37
CA TYR A 357 22.04 8.67 -18.36
C TYR A 357 23.00 7.71 -17.67
N HIS A 358 23.12 6.49 -18.22
CA HIS A 358 24.07 5.47 -17.76
C HIS A 358 24.59 4.68 -18.96
N GLY A 359 25.91 4.63 -19.13
CA GLY A 359 26.58 4.04 -20.27
C GLY A 359 27.29 2.72 -19.95
N PHE A 360 27.55 1.91 -20.98
CA PHE A 360 28.27 0.65 -20.84
C PHE A 360 29.38 0.56 -21.88
N TYR A 361 30.53 0.05 -21.48
CA TYR A 361 31.71 -0.13 -22.32
C TYR A 361 32.45 -1.42 -21.95
N TYR A 362 33.31 -1.94 -22.82
CA TYR A 362 34.23 -3.03 -22.45
C TYR A 362 35.70 -2.63 -22.54
N LYS A 363 36.06 -1.69 -23.43
CA LYS A 363 37.43 -1.16 -23.52
C LYS A 363 37.64 -0.11 -22.42
N PRO A 364 38.54 -0.35 -21.44
CA PRO A 364 38.78 0.63 -20.39
C PRO A 364 39.43 1.91 -20.95
N GLY A 365 39.05 3.08 -20.42
CA GLY A 365 39.61 4.41 -20.73
C GLY A 365 39.75 5.30 -19.49
N ASN A 366 40.15 6.56 -19.67
CA ASN A 366 40.53 7.46 -18.56
C ASN A 366 39.36 8.23 -17.91
N LEU A 367 38.21 8.33 -18.57
CA LEU A 367 37.00 9.02 -18.08
C LEU A 367 35.80 8.10 -18.31
N MET A 368 35.09 7.78 -17.22
CA MET A 368 34.04 6.76 -17.16
C MET A 368 32.89 7.23 -16.25
N GLU A 369 32.65 8.54 -16.19
CA GLU A 369 31.58 9.09 -15.36
C GLU A 369 30.23 8.55 -15.88
N ASN A 370 29.43 7.95 -14.98
CA ASN A 370 28.18 7.25 -15.31
C ASN A 370 28.34 6.05 -16.27
N GLY A 371 29.55 5.49 -16.37
CA GLY A 371 29.86 4.32 -17.20
C GLY A 371 30.08 3.06 -16.36
N GLU A 372 29.54 1.92 -16.80
CA GLU A 372 29.80 0.60 -16.23
C GLU A 372 30.57 -0.29 -17.21
N GLN A 373 31.70 -0.84 -16.76
CA GLN A 373 32.45 -1.79 -17.56
C GLN A 373 31.76 -3.16 -17.57
N VAL A 374 31.53 -3.72 -18.75
CA VAL A 374 30.96 -5.05 -18.95
C VAL A 374 31.91 -5.96 -19.75
N PRO A 375 31.78 -7.29 -19.63
CA PRO A 375 32.56 -8.21 -20.46
C PRO A 375 32.21 -8.07 -21.95
N GLN A 376 33.23 -8.11 -22.80
CA GLN A 376 33.04 -8.13 -24.25
C GLN A 376 32.34 -9.43 -24.69
N ASP A 377 31.45 -9.29 -25.68
CA ASP A 377 30.75 -10.37 -26.37
C ASP A 377 30.00 -11.34 -25.43
N GLN A 378 29.50 -10.82 -24.31
CA GLN A 378 28.68 -11.57 -23.35
C GLN A 378 27.41 -10.79 -22.99
N TRP A 379 26.29 -11.50 -22.85
CA TRP A 379 25.07 -10.91 -22.32
C TRP A 379 25.23 -10.59 -20.84
N ARG A 380 24.88 -9.36 -20.48
CA ARG A 380 24.86 -8.86 -19.11
C ARG A 380 23.47 -8.33 -18.78
N THR A 381 22.93 -8.80 -17.66
CA THR A 381 21.75 -8.20 -17.05
C THR A 381 22.17 -6.98 -16.25
N TYR A 382 21.49 -5.88 -16.51
CA TYR A 382 21.61 -4.61 -15.80
C TYR A 382 20.34 -4.33 -15.02
N ASP A 383 20.52 -3.83 -13.80
CA ASP A 383 19.48 -3.34 -12.91
C ASP A 383 20.01 -2.04 -12.29
N SER A 384 19.28 -0.95 -12.47
CA SER A 384 19.68 0.37 -11.96
C SER A 384 19.63 0.48 -10.44
N GLY A 385 19.05 -0.49 -9.73
CA GLY A 385 18.56 -0.32 -8.38
C GLY A 385 17.37 0.63 -8.33
N ASN A 386 17.10 1.19 -7.14
CA ASN A 386 16.04 2.18 -6.98
C ASN A 386 16.52 3.57 -7.40
N LEU A 387 16.05 4.05 -8.54
CA LEU A 387 16.30 5.39 -9.05
C LEU A 387 15.65 6.49 -8.19
N LEU A 388 14.82 6.16 -7.19
CA LEU A 388 14.29 7.11 -6.21
C LEU A 388 15.09 7.14 -4.90
N ASP A 389 16.19 6.40 -4.81
CA ASP A 389 17.06 6.43 -3.64
C ASP A 389 17.63 7.84 -3.41
N PRO A 390 17.46 8.45 -2.22
CA PRO A 390 17.89 9.83 -1.98
C PRO A 390 19.40 10.07 -2.06
N GLU A 391 20.22 9.03 -1.89
CA GLU A 391 21.68 9.15 -1.87
C GLU A 391 22.30 8.85 -3.24
N THR A 392 21.69 7.91 -3.98
CA THR A 392 22.29 7.31 -5.18
C THR A 392 21.42 7.41 -6.43
N GLY A 393 20.16 7.82 -6.29
CA GLY A 393 19.19 7.90 -7.37
C GLY A 393 19.09 9.26 -8.06
N LEU A 394 17.94 9.51 -8.66
CA LEU A 394 17.57 10.72 -9.38
C LEU A 394 17.37 11.87 -8.40
N ASN A 395 18.18 12.92 -8.58
CA ASN A 395 18.07 14.13 -7.79
C ASN A 395 18.06 15.35 -8.72
N PRO A 396 16.94 16.10 -8.80
CA PRO A 396 15.70 15.95 -8.02
C PRO A 396 14.90 14.69 -8.40
N PRO A 397 14.02 14.18 -7.52
CA PRO A 397 13.19 13.02 -7.80
C PRO A 397 12.15 13.32 -8.90
N PRO A 398 11.83 12.34 -9.76
CA PRO A 398 10.83 12.50 -10.82
C PRO A 398 9.41 12.59 -10.26
N ALA A 399 8.62 13.52 -10.78
CA ALA A 399 7.16 13.52 -10.67
C ALA A 399 6.49 12.98 -11.96
N ARG A 400 7.18 13.05 -13.11
CA ARG A 400 6.69 12.55 -14.39
C ARG A 400 7.81 11.95 -15.21
N ILE A 401 7.59 10.78 -15.80
CA ILE A 401 8.51 10.18 -16.77
C ILE A 401 8.11 10.62 -18.18
N VAL A 402 9.03 11.25 -18.91
CA VAL A 402 8.79 11.76 -20.27
C VAL A 402 9.11 10.68 -21.29
N SER A 403 10.32 10.12 -21.24
CA SER A 403 10.73 9.07 -22.18
C SER A 403 11.85 8.20 -21.64
N VAL A 404 11.91 6.97 -22.17
CA VAL A 404 13.05 6.07 -22.06
C VAL A 404 13.70 5.93 -23.43
N GLU A 405 15.02 6.02 -23.44
CA GLU A 405 15.85 5.96 -24.64
C GLU A 405 16.95 4.92 -24.45
N VAL A 406 17.17 4.14 -25.49
CA VAL A 406 18.32 3.24 -25.61
C VAL A 406 19.06 3.61 -26.87
N LEU A 407 20.34 3.95 -26.74
CA LEU A 407 21.15 4.36 -27.88
C LEU A 407 22.57 3.81 -27.80
N ALA A 408 23.27 3.89 -28.92
CA ALA A 408 24.71 3.73 -29.03
C ALA A 408 25.29 5.06 -29.55
N SER A 409 26.45 5.45 -29.00
CA SER A 409 27.12 6.72 -29.30
C SER A 409 28.61 6.50 -29.45
N GLY A 410 29.24 7.27 -30.36
CA GLY A 410 30.67 7.22 -30.65
C GLY A 410 30.96 7.05 -32.14
N HIS A 411 32.20 6.63 -32.42
CA HIS A 411 32.70 6.40 -33.78
C HIS A 411 32.13 5.10 -34.37
N ASP A 412 32.88 4.00 -34.27
CA ASP A 412 32.39 2.66 -34.60
C ASP A 412 32.00 1.86 -33.35
N TYR A 413 30.88 1.13 -33.46
CA TYR A 413 30.34 0.30 -32.38
C TYR A 413 29.46 -0.83 -32.93
N TRP A 414 29.42 -1.92 -32.18
CA TRP A 414 28.47 -2.99 -32.38
C TRP A 414 27.96 -3.50 -31.04
N SER A 415 26.69 -3.22 -30.76
CA SER A 415 26.06 -3.59 -29.50
C SER A 415 24.63 -4.06 -29.70
N MET A 416 24.07 -4.67 -28.66
CA MET A 416 22.74 -5.23 -28.67
C MET A 416 22.04 -5.05 -27.33
N VAL A 417 20.72 -4.87 -27.35
CA VAL A 417 19.85 -4.88 -26.17
C VAL A 417 18.68 -5.81 -26.43
N SER A 418 18.43 -6.79 -25.54
CA SER A 418 17.40 -7.83 -25.76
C SER A 418 16.07 -7.58 -25.04
N TYR A 419 16.08 -6.77 -23.98
CA TYR A 419 14.86 -6.21 -23.43
C TYR A 419 15.13 -4.92 -22.64
N VAL A 420 14.07 -4.14 -22.42
CA VAL A 420 14.07 -2.95 -21.56
C VAL A 420 12.77 -2.88 -20.78
N ARG A 421 12.86 -2.62 -19.47
CA ARG A 421 11.73 -2.39 -18.57
C ARG A 421 11.99 -1.17 -17.71
N LEU A 422 10.93 -0.44 -17.41
CA LEU A 422 10.94 0.61 -16.39
C LEU A 422 9.84 0.30 -15.40
N LEU A 423 10.23 -0.24 -14.25
CA LEU A 423 9.33 -0.75 -13.23
C LEU A 423 9.07 0.34 -12.19
N VAL A 424 7.80 0.55 -11.87
CA VAL A 424 7.35 1.49 -10.85
C VAL A 424 6.52 0.75 -9.79
N ASP A 425 6.81 1.01 -8.52
CA ASP A 425 6.04 0.50 -7.36
C ASP A 425 5.63 1.63 -6.42
#